data_AF-A0A966UYK1-F1
#
_entry.id   AF-A0A966UYK1-F1
#
_cell.length_a   1.000
_cell.length_b   1.000
_cell.length_c   1.000
_cell.angle_alpha   90.00
_cell.angle_beta   90.00
_cell.angle_gamma   90.00
#
_symmetry.space_group_name_H-M   'P 1'
#
loop_
_entity.id
_entity.type
_entity.pdbx_description
1 polymer ?
#
loop_
_entity_poly.entity_id
_entity_poly.type
_entity_poly.pdbx_seq_one_letter_code
_entity_poly.pdbx_strand_id
1 'polypeptide(L)'
;EICSELRQLRLDLAAAIQRCPEQQLEQLWGTDLGDRYWAMVRSGVQKEAPTPEEEALKQAATQRLQPAQGGGFGTPGALNAFLVAMLFFEPGSMRVDGAETKLPAWLLTPYQQVFAEAIPAAS
;
A
#
# COMPACT_ATOMS: atom_id res chain seq x y z
N GLU A 1 10.86 -19.57 8.37
CA GLU A 1 11.63 -18.46 8.93
C GLU A 1 11.63 -17.22 8.03
N ILE A 2 11.93 -17.32 6.73
CA ILE A 2 11.90 -16.15 5.82
C ILE A 2 10.49 -15.50 5.70
N CYS A 3 9.41 -16.29 5.59
CA CYS A 3 8.06 -15.71 5.54
C CYS A 3 7.64 -14.98 6.82
N SER A 4 8.09 -15.42 8.01
CA SER A 4 7.74 -14.76 9.26
C SER A 4 8.43 -13.40 9.41
N GLU A 5 9.69 -13.29 8.99
CA GLU A 5 10.42 -12.01 8.99
C GLU A 5 9.82 -11.00 8.02
N LEU A 6 9.45 -11.43 6.81
CA LEU A 6 8.78 -10.56 5.83
C LEU A 6 7.42 -10.07 6.33
N ARG A 7 6.65 -10.92 7.02
CA ARG A 7 5.38 -10.52 7.64
C ARG A 7 5.60 -9.51 8.76
N GLN A 8 6.58 -9.72 9.63
CA GLN A 8 6.91 -8.75 10.66
C GLN A 8 7.31 -7.40 10.06
N LEU A 9 8.18 -7.42 9.04
CA LEU A 9 8.59 -6.20 8.35
C LEU A 9 7.40 -5.49 7.67
N ARG A 10 6.44 -6.24 7.12
CA ARG A 10 5.19 -5.70 6.57
C ARG A 10 4.38 -4.97 7.65
N LEU A 11 4.26 -5.55 8.85
CA LEU A 11 3.57 -4.92 9.98
C LEU A 11 4.29 -3.65 10.45
N ASP A 12 5.63 -3.71 10.56
CA ASP A 12 6.44 -2.56 10.97
C ASP A 12 6.33 -1.40 9.99
N LEU A 13 6.36 -1.69 8.68
CA LEU A 13 6.11 -0.71 7.62
C LEU A 13 4.70 -0.11 7.75
N ALA A 14 3.66 -0.94 7.90
CA ALA A 14 2.29 -0.46 8.07
C ALA A 14 2.17 0.47 9.29
N ALA A 15 2.78 0.11 10.41
CA ALA A 15 2.75 0.92 11.63
C ALA A 15 3.55 2.22 11.50
N ALA A 16 4.67 2.22 10.78
CA ALA A 16 5.44 3.43 10.47
C ALA A 16 4.61 4.41 9.62
N ILE A 17 3.91 3.88 8.61
CA ILE A 17 3.03 4.67 7.74
C ILE A 17 1.89 5.28 8.53
N GLN A 18 1.21 4.50 9.38
CA GLN A 18 0.09 5.01 10.19
C GLN A 18 0.51 6.09 11.20
N ARG A 19 1.75 6.03 11.70
CA ARG A 19 2.30 7.04 12.63
C ARG A 19 2.81 8.30 11.94
N CYS A 20 3.05 8.26 10.63
CA CYS A 20 3.53 9.39 9.87
C CYS A 20 2.37 10.33 9.51
N PRO A 21 2.45 11.64 9.79
CA PRO A 21 1.50 12.61 9.25
C PRO A 21 1.45 12.54 7.72
N GLU A 22 0.26 12.57 7.14
CA GLU A 22 0.06 12.41 5.69
C GLU A 22 0.94 13.35 4.85
N GLN A 23 1.13 14.58 5.32
CA GLN A 23 1.92 15.61 4.64
C GLN A 23 3.43 15.33 4.64
N GLN A 24 3.91 14.44 5.51
CA GLN A 24 5.31 14.05 5.61
C GLN A 24 5.62 12.75 4.85
N LEU A 25 4.60 12.08 4.30
CA LEU A 25 4.79 10.82 3.59
C LEU A 25 5.74 10.94 2.40
N GLU A 26 5.67 12.04 1.64
CA GLU A 26 6.57 12.27 0.52
C GLU A 26 8.05 12.33 0.96
N GLN A 27 8.32 13.07 2.03
CA GLN A 27 9.67 13.18 2.58
C GLN A 27 10.16 11.84 3.09
N LEU A 28 9.29 11.08 3.76
CA LEU A 28 9.60 9.75 4.25
C LEU A 28 9.91 8.78 3.10
N TRP A 29 9.16 8.86 1.99
CA TRP A 29 9.40 8.07 0.79
C TRP A 29 10.66 8.47 0.01
N GLY A 30 11.17 9.69 0.22
CA GLY A 30 12.46 10.12 -0.31
C GLY A 30 13.68 9.54 0.42
N THR A 31 13.47 8.77 1.49
CA THR A 31 14.53 8.05 2.22
C THR A 31 14.60 6.58 1.79
N ASP A 32 15.59 5.84 2.30
CA ASP A 32 15.70 4.38 2.14
C ASP A 32 14.43 3.60 2.52
N LEU A 33 13.52 4.19 3.32
CA LEU A 33 12.24 3.57 3.62
C LEU A 33 11.40 3.34 2.36
N GLY A 34 11.40 4.29 1.41
CA GLY A 34 10.65 4.16 0.16
C GLY A 34 11.10 2.95 -0.65
N ASP A 35 12.40 2.74 -0.77
CA ASP A 35 12.96 1.59 -1.48
C ASP A 35 12.61 0.26 -0.81
N ARG A 36 12.73 0.19 0.53
CA ARG A 36 12.35 -0.98 1.33
C ARG A 36 10.86 -1.28 1.21
N TYR A 37 10.04 -0.25 1.24
CA TYR A 37 8.60 -0.36 1.07
C TYR A 37 8.27 -0.97 -0.30
N TRP A 38 8.85 -0.47 -1.38
CA TRP A 38 8.56 -1.00 -2.71
C TRP A 38 9.13 -2.40 -2.94
N ALA A 39 10.28 -2.73 -2.34
CA ALA A 39 10.78 -4.09 -2.31
C ALA A 39 9.78 -5.05 -1.62
N MET A 40 9.17 -4.63 -0.51
CA MET A 40 8.12 -5.39 0.16
C MET A 40 6.89 -5.58 -0.75
N VAL A 41 6.41 -4.50 -1.35
CA VAL A 41 5.25 -4.54 -2.27
C VAL A 41 5.49 -5.49 -3.45
N ARG A 42 6.74 -5.60 -3.94
CA ARG A 42 7.11 -6.48 -5.06
C ARG A 42 7.56 -7.90 -4.65
N SER A 43 7.66 -8.19 -3.36
CA SER A 43 8.22 -9.45 -2.83
C SER A 43 7.35 -10.69 -3.08
N GLY A 44 6.05 -10.51 -3.33
CA GLY A 44 5.09 -11.60 -3.49
C GLY A 44 4.52 -12.15 -2.17
N VAL A 45 4.90 -11.57 -1.02
CA VAL A 45 4.35 -11.93 0.32
C VAL A 45 2.82 -11.80 0.39
N GLN A 46 2.22 -11.06 -0.54
CA GLN A 46 0.77 -10.87 -0.64
C GLN A 46 0.01 -12.16 -1.02
N LYS A 47 0.70 -13.15 -1.59
CA LYS A 47 0.12 -14.46 -1.94
C LYS A 47 -0.06 -15.37 -0.71
N GLU A 48 0.62 -15.06 0.38
CA GLU A 48 0.48 -15.79 1.63
C GLU A 48 -0.83 -15.38 2.32
N ALA A 49 -1.52 -16.37 2.90
CA ALA A 49 -2.74 -16.10 3.65
C ALA A 49 -2.44 -15.16 4.83
N PRO A 50 -3.13 -14.00 4.96
CA PRO A 50 -2.90 -13.05 6.03
C PRO A 50 -3.25 -13.65 7.40
N THR A 51 -2.56 -13.21 8.45
CA THR A 51 -2.93 -13.54 9.82
C THR A 51 -4.18 -12.73 10.19
N PRO A 52 -4.87 -13.04 11.29
CA PRO A 52 -5.96 -12.20 11.78
C PRO A 52 -5.58 -10.73 11.98
N GLU A 53 -4.35 -10.46 12.43
CA GLU A 53 -3.82 -9.10 12.60
C GLU A 53 -3.65 -8.38 11.25
N GLU A 54 -3.04 -9.05 10.27
CA GLU A 54 -2.84 -8.51 8.92
C GLU A 54 -4.15 -8.28 8.20
N GLU A 55 -5.11 -9.18 8.39
CA GLU A 55 -6.46 -9.05 7.83
C GLU A 55 -7.19 -7.85 8.45
N ALA A 56 -7.06 -7.61 9.75
CA ALA A 56 -7.62 -6.43 10.40
C ALA A 56 -7.01 -5.13 9.86
N LEU A 57 -5.69 -5.09 9.65
CA LEU A 57 -5.01 -3.94 9.04
C LEU A 57 -5.48 -3.69 7.60
N LYS A 58 -5.55 -4.75 6.79
CA LYS A 58 -6.05 -4.69 5.42
C LYS A 58 -7.48 -4.15 5.39
N GLN A 59 -8.36 -4.64 6.25
CA GLN A 59 -9.75 -4.20 6.35
C GLN A 59 -9.86 -2.74 6.77
N ALA A 60 -9.14 -2.32 7.82
CA ALA A 60 -9.15 -0.93 8.29
C ALA A 60 -8.65 0.05 7.20
N ALA A 61 -7.56 -0.32 6.51
CA ALA A 61 -7.03 0.47 5.40
C ALA A 61 -8.04 0.57 4.25
N THR A 62 -8.64 -0.55 3.85
CA THR A 62 -9.64 -0.57 2.76
C THR A 62 -10.90 0.21 3.14
N GLN A 63 -11.37 0.08 4.38
CA GLN A 63 -12.53 0.81 4.89
C GLN A 63 -12.31 2.33 4.85
N ARG A 64 -11.11 2.80 5.23
CA ARG A 64 -10.75 4.23 5.20
C ARG A 64 -10.77 4.84 3.80
N LEU A 65 -10.65 4.00 2.76
CA LEU A 65 -10.68 4.40 1.35
C LEU A 65 -12.09 4.37 0.73
N GLN A 66 -13.12 3.93 1.47
CA GLN A 66 -14.48 3.84 0.96
C GLN A 66 -15.26 5.15 1.15
N PRO A 67 -15.71 5.82 0.06
CA PRO A 67 -16.50 7.05 0.18
C PRO A 67 -17.82 6.85 0.93
N ALA A 68 -18.46 5.69 0.79
CA ALA A 68 -19.70 5.34 1.48
C ALA A 68 -19.58 5.35 3.02
N GLN A 69 -18.35 5.29 3.55
CA GLN A 69 -18.07 5.31 4.99
C GLN A 69 -17.45 6.64 5.45
N GLY A 70 -17.58 7.70 4.64
CA GLY A 70 -16.98 9.01 4.91
C GLY A 70 -15.47 9.07 4.64
N GLY A 71 -14.92 8.04 4.00
CA GLY A 71 -13.52 7.96 3.61
C GLY A 71 -13.25 8.35 2.17
N GLY A 72 -12.19 7.78 1.60
CA GLY A 72 -11.78 7.99 0.22
C GLY A 72 -10.66 9.01 0.04
N PHE A 73 -10.07 9.01 -1.16
CA PHE A 73 -9.00 9.93 -1.54
C PHE A 73 -9.44 11.39 -1.37
N GLY A 74 -8.53 12.22 -0.87
CA GLY A 74 -8.80 13.62 -0.51
C GLY A 74 -9.31 13.81 0.93
N THR A 75 -9.51 12.75 1.71
CA THR A 75 -9.80 12.83 3.15
C THR A 75 -8.53 12.61 3.99
N PRO A 76 -8.42 13.19 5.21
CA PRO A 76 -7.19 13.09 6.01
C PRO A 76 -6.75 11.65 6.32
N GLY A 77 -5.54 11.26 5.96
CA GLY A 77 -5.00 9.92 6.16
C GLY A 77 -5.41 8.91 5.10
N ALA A 78 -6.07 9.34 4.02
CA ALA A 78 -6.40 8.46 2.90
C ALA A 78 -5.13 7.94 2.22
N LEU A 79 -4.09 8.76 2.09
CA LEU A 79 -2.83 8.33 1.50
C LEU A 79 -2.11 7.31 2.39
N ASN A 80 -2.11 7.50 3.71
CA ASN A 80 -1.59 6.50 4.66
C ASN A 80 -2.31 5.17 4.49
N ALA A 81 -3.64 5.19 4.48
CA ALA A 81 -4.46 4.00 4.31
C ALA A 81 -4.19 3.32 2.96
N PHE A 82 -4.02 4.09 1.89
CA PHE A 82 -3.68 3.56 0.58
C PHE A 82 -2.35 2.83 0.57
N LEU A 83 -1.29 3.45 1.13
CA LEU A 83 0.03 2.84 1.24
C LEU A 83 0.01 1.58 2.12
N VAL A 84 -0.77 1.57 3.20
CA VAL A 84 -0.97 0.34 4.00
C VAL A 84 -1.67 -0.74 3.17
N ALA A 85 -2.73 -0.39 2.44
CA ALA A 85 -3.45 -1.35 1.60
C ALA A 85 -2.52 -2.03 0.59
N MET A 86 -1.64 -1.28 -0.11
CA MET A 86 -0.76 -1.86 -1.14
C MET A 86 0.18 -2.97 -0.61
N LEU A 87 0.45 -3.02 0.70
CA LEU A 87 1.24 -4.10 1.31
C LEU A 87 0.52 -5.46 1.32
N PHE A 88 -0.80 -5.47 1.09
CA PHE A 88 -1.65 -6.66 1.19
C PHE A 88 -2.37 -7.03 -0.11
N PHE A 89 -2.32 -6.17 -1.13
CA PHE A 89 -2.89 -6.46 -2.45
C PHE A 89 -1.80 -6.94 -3.40
N GLU A 90 -2.09 -8.01 -4.14
CA GLU A 90 -1.16 -8.53 -5.14
C GLU A 90 -0.92 -7.48 -6.24
N PRO A 91 0.31 -7.40 -6.80
CA PRO A 91 0.57 -6.62 -8.00
C PRO A 91 -0.48 -6.89 -9.09
N GLY A 92 -0.92 -5.84 -9.77
CA GLY A 92 -2.01 -5.91 -10.77
C GLY A 92 -3.44 -5.98 -10.20
N SER A 93 -3.66 -6.20 -8.90
CA SER A 93 -5.03 -6.41 -8.36
C SER A 93 -5.74 -5.14 -7.91
N MET A 94 -5.03 -4.01 -7.77
CA MET A 94 -5.57 -2.80 -7.16
C MET A 94 -5.74 -1.68 -8.19
N ARG A 95 -7.00 -1.24 -8.38
CA ARG A 95 -7.36 -0.19 -9.32
C ARG A 95 -7.89 1.05 -8.58
N VAL A 96 -7.27 2.20 -8.85
CA VAL A 96 -7.76 3.50 -8.38
C VAL A 96 -8.33 4.26 -9.56
N ASP A 97 -9.65 4.43 -9.60
CA ASP A 97 -10.29 5.22 -10.65
C ASP A 97 -9.89 6.69 -10.54
N GLY A 98 -9.34 7.26 -11.62
CA GLY A 98 -8.80 8.62 -11.61
C GLY A 98 -7.52 8.76 -10.78
N ALA A 99 -6.65 7.74 -10.76
CA ALA A 99 -5.38 7.78 -10.03
C ALA A 99 -4.57 9.06 -10.30
N GLU A 100 -4.54 9.53 -11.55
CA GLU A 100 -3.89 10.76 -12.02
C GLU A 100 -4.30 12.02 -11.22
N THR A 101 -5.53 12.07 -10.71
CA THR A 101 -6.07 13.22 -9.97
C THR A 101 -6.16 12.98 -8.46
N LYS A 102 -5.99 11.73 -8.02
CA LYS A 102 -6.14 11.32 -6.61
C LYS A 102 -4.83 11.02 -5.91
N LEU A 103 -3.81 10.58 -6.65
CA LEU A 103 -2.50 10.24 -6.11
C LEU A 103 -1.52 11.39 -6.32
N PRO A 104 -0.64 11.66 -5.34
CA PRO A 104 0.43 12.61 -5.55
C PRO A 104 1.44 12.07 -6.57
N ALA A 105 2.13 12.99 -7.28
CA ALA A 105 3.02 12.65 -8.38
C ALA A 105 4.13 11.65 -7.99
N TRP A 106 4.68 11.79 -6.78
CA TRP A 106 5.73 10.89 -6.27
C TRP A 106 5.25 9.43 -6.09
N LEU A 107 3.94 9.22 -5.92
CA LEU A 107 3.35 7.89 -5.72
C LEU A 107 2.75 7.32 -7.00
N LEU A 108 2.25 8.18 -7.88
CA LEU A 108 1.50 7.77 -9.08
C LEU A 108 2.30 6.80 -9.96
N THR A 109 3.52 7.16 -10.35
CA THR A 109 4.36 6.34 -11.22
C THR A 109 4.69 4.96 -10.63
N PRO A 110 5.25 4.85 -9.40
CA PRO A 110 5.56 3.53 -8.84
C PRO A 110 4.30 2.71 -8.54
N TYR A 111 3.16 3.34 -8.21
CA TYR A 111 1.87 2.66 -8.13
C TYR A 111 1.48 2.02 -9.47
N GLN A 112 1.55 2.78 -10.56
CA GLN A 112 1.20 2.30 -11.91
C GLN A 112 2.11 1.13 -12.33
N GLN A 113 3.41 1.22 -12.07
CA GLN A 113 4.36 0.14 -12.40
C GLN A 113 4.07 -1.17 -11.66
N VAL A 114 3.52 -1.11 -10.45
CA VAL A 114 3.20 -2.31 -9.67
C VAL A 114 1.79 -2.84 -9.97
N PHE A 115 0.82 -1.94 -10.12
CA PHE A 115 -0.60 -2.31 -10.11
C PHE A 115 -1.35 -2.07 -11.42
N ALA A 116 -0.87 -1.16 -12.28
CA ALA A 116 -1.50 -0.87 -13.57
C ALA A 116 -0.83 -1.60 -14.73
N GLU A 117 0.49 -1.82 -14.67
CA GLU A 117 1.20 -2.71 -15.59
C GLU A 117 0.90 -4.16 -15.19
N ALA A 118 -0.20 -4.70 -15.72
CA ALA A 118 -0.48 -6.12 -15.63
C ALA A 118 0.71 -6.88 -16.23
N ILE A 119 1.36 -7.73 -15.44
CA ILE A 119 2.20 -8.81 -15.95
C ILE A 119 1.34 -9.52 -17.02
N PRO A 120 1.72 -9.53 -18.30
CA PRO A 120 0.96 -10.27 -19.30
C PRO A 120 0.88 -11.71 -18.80
N ALA A 121 -0.34 -12.25 -18.68
CA ALA A 121 -0.54 -13.66 -18.39
C ALA A 121 0.29 -14.44 -19.41
N ALA A 122 1.31 -15.16 -18.94
CA ALA A 122 2.10 -16.05 -19.79
C ALA A 122 1.10 -16.96 -20.51
N SER A 123 1.07 -16.82 -21.84
CA SER A 123 0.25 -17.63 -22.75
C SER A 123 0.82 -19.04 -22.86
#